data_AF-S3P1T1-F1
#
_entry.id   AF-S3P1T1-F1
#
_cell.length_a   1.000
_cell.length_b   1.000
_cell.length_c   1.000
_cell.angle_alpha   90.00
_cell.angle_beta   90.00
_cell.angle_gamma   90.00
#
_symmetry.space_group_name_H-M   'P 1'
#
loop_
_entity.id
_entity.type
_entity.pdbx_description
1 polymer ?
#
loop_
_entity_poly.entity_id
_entity_poly.type
_entity_poly.pdbx_seq_one_letter_code
_entity_poly.pdbx_strand_id
1 'polypeptide(L)'
;MHKRLSSLLLVTLLGSSANLYAAPMQSASLEKLMQLSNVEDLLKNSTTEMRPIFDQQADMIIKQALDVEKLDAKQQQAAQQLSQLMLSKNQEMLKHPKFIQAIKDVYQKTYTEEEAQAYITFLSSPLGQSISKKTIKLTADMMQQSTQVASELYNDPAQKEEFMRQLSKIVAPLVEQKKPNK
;
A
#
# COMPACT_ATOMS: atom_id res chain seq x y z
N MET A 1 54.12 -31.53 51.39
CA MET A 1 54.65 -30.15 51.22
C MET A 1 55.53 -30.16 49.98
N HIS A 2 55.34 -29.45 48.86
CA HIS A 2 54.46 -28.37 48.43
C HIS A 2 54.11 -28.58 46.94
N LYS A 3 52.91 -28.13 46.56
CA LYS A 3 52.33 -28.12 45.21
C LYS A 3 53.13 -27.23 44.26
N ARG A 4 53.17 -27.58 42.96
CA ARG A 4 53.26 -26.60 41.87
C ARG A 4 52.31 -26.98 40.72
N LEU A 5 51.24 -26.19 40.60
CA LEU A 5 50.36 -26.10 39.43
C LEU A 5 51.11 -25.40 38.29
N SER A 6 50.89 -25.82 37.05
CA SER A 6 51.01 -25.00 35.83
C SER A 6 50.56 -25.85 34.63
N SER A 7 49.72 -25.46 33.67
CA SER A 7 48.65 -24.47 33.52
C SER A 7 47.90 -24.94 32.26
N LEU A 8 46.56 -25.06 32.31
CA LEU A 8 45.73 -25.25 31.12
C LEU A 8 45.80 -23.97 30.26
N LEU A 9 46.10 -24.09 28.98
CA LEU A 9 45.96 -23.02 28.00
C LEU A 9 44.65 -23.26 27.23
N LEU A 10 43.56 -22.74 27.79
CA LEU A 10 42.27 -22.63 27.11
C LEU A 10 42.31 -21.37 26.24
N VAL A 11 42.42 -21.53 24.92
CA VAL A 11 42.30 -20.41 23.97
C VAL A 11 40.83 -20.07 23.82
N THR A 12 40.34 -19.13 24.63
CA THR A 12 39.06 -18.46 24.42
C THR A 12 39.23 -17.38 23.36
N LEU A 13 38.85 -17.70 22.12
CA LEU A 13 38.69 -16.71 21.07
C LEU A 13 37.40 -15.92 21.36
N LEU A 14 37.54 -14.80 22.07
CA LEU A 14 36.52 -13.77 22.18
C LEU A 14 36.32 -13.14 20.80
N GLY A 15 35.44 -13.74 20.00
CA GLY A 15 34.89 -13.07 18.82
C GLY A 15 34.06 -11.89 19.29
N SER A 16 34.64 -10.69 19.20
CA SER A 16 33.91 -9.44 19.36
C SER A 16 32.80 -9.42 18.30
N SER A 17 31.57 -9.70 18.71
CA SER A 17 30.39 -9.29 17.98
C SER A 17 30.32 -7.77 18.02
N ALA A 18 31.16 -7.13 17.21
CA ALA A 18 30.89 -5.78 16.76
C ALA A 18 29.46 -5.84 16.23
N ASN A 19 28.56 -5.10 16.85
CA ASN A 19 27.27 -4.81 16.25
C ASN A 19 27.59 -4.21 14.87
N LEU A 20 27.54 -5.02 13.82
CA LEU A 20 27.54 -4.54 12.45
C LEU A 20 26.26 -3.73 12.35
N TYR A 21 26.36 -2.45 12.65
CA TYR A 21 25.38 -1.48 12.19
C TYR A 21 25.46 -1.57 10.67
N ALA A 22 24.49 -2.26 10.10
CA ALA A 22 24.36 -2.43 8.66
C ALA A 22 24.44 -1.05 8.00
N ALA A 23 25.23 -0.95 6.94
CA ALA A 23 25.53 0.36 6.38
C ALA A 23 24.25 1.01 5.84
N PRO A 24 24.08 2.34 5.97
CA PRO A 24 22.95 3.02 5.35
C PRO A 24 23.01 2.83 3.83
N MET A 25 21.84 2.69 3.19
CA MET A 25 21.75 2.53 1.74
C MET A 25 22.41 3.71 1.01
N GLN A 26 23.30 3.38 0.08
CA GLN A 26 23.99 4.31 -0.79
C GLN A 26 23.07 4.81 -1.89
N SER A 27 23.29 6.04 -2.34
CA SER A 27 22.51 6.64 -3.43
C SER A 27 22.56 5.82 -4.72
N ALA A 28 23.70 5.17 -5.03
CA ALA A 28 23.82 4.33 -6.22
C ALA A 28 22.88 3.11 -6.17
N SER A 29 22.81 2.43 -5.02
CA SER A 29 21.94 1.29 -4.78
C SER A 29 20.47 1.69 -4.78
N LEU A 30 20.14 2.85 -4.20
CA LEU A 30 18.81 3.44 -4.27
C LEU A 30 18.35 3.67 -5.72
N GLU A 31 19.14 4.40 -6.51
CA GLU A 31 18.79 4.70 -7.90
C GLU A 31 18.64 3.40 -8.71
N LYS A 32 19.52 2.42 -8.47
CA LYS A 32 19.45 1.13 -9.15
C LYS A 32 18.19 0.35 -8.78
N LEU A 33 17.81 0.32 -7.51
CA LEU A 33 16.56 -0.32 -7.07
C LEU A 33 15.34 0.35 -7.68
N MET A 34 15.27 1.69 -7.67
CA MET A 34 14.14 2.40 -8.28
C MET A 34 13.99 2.09 -9.77
N GLN A 35 15.10 1.97 -10.50
CA GLN A 35 15.10 1.55 -11.90
C GLN A 35 14.60 0.10 -12.07
N LEU A 36 15.14 -0.83 -11.27
CA LEU A 36 14.81 -2.27 -11.37
C LEU A 36 13.40 -2.61 -10.87
N SER A 37 12.86 -1.84 -9.93
CA SER A 37 11.48 -1.98 -9.44
C SER A 37 10.44 -1.47 -10.44
N ASN A 38 10.85 -0.99 -11.63
CA ASN A 38 9.96 -0.43 -12.66
C ASN A 38 9.01 0.64 -12.10
N VAL A 39 9.49 1.46 -11.14
CA VAL A 39 8.68 2.49 -10.48
C VAL A 39 8.07 3.43 -11.53
N GLU A 40 8.82 3.79 -12.57
CA GLU A 40 8.33 4.64 -13.64
C GLU A 40 7.16 4.02 -14.42
N ASP A 41 7.24 2.72 -14.75
CA ASP A 41 6.14 2.01 -15.39
C ASP A 41 4.95 1.85 -14.45
N LEU A 42 5.17 1.61 -13.16
CA LEU A 42 4.10 1.56 -12.15
C LEU A 42 3.38 2.91 -12.06
N LEU A 43 4.12 4.02 -12.00
CA LEU A 43 3.54 5.36 -11.98
C LEU A 43 2.78 5.65 -13.29
N LYS A 44 3.29 5.22 -14.43
CA LYS A 44 2.63 5.39 -15.73
C LYS A 44 1.34 4.55 -15.83
N ASN A 45 1.40 3.28 -15.46
CA ASN A 45 0.28 2.33 -15.56
C ASN A 45 -0.78 2.58 -14.49
N SER A 46 -0.42 3.17 -13.34
CA SER A 46 -1.35 3.58 -12.28
C SER A 46 -2.48 4.47 -12.81
N THR A 47 -2.22 5.25 -13.87
CA THR A 47 -3.22 6.11 -14.50
C THR A 47 -4.39 5.29 -15.05
N THR A 48 -4.08 4.20 -15.77
CA THR A 48 -5.09 3.35 -16.41
C THR A 48 -5.87 2.58 -15.34
N GLU A 49 -5.16 2.05 -14.35
CA GLU A 49 -5.76 1.28 -13.25
C GLU A 49 -6.64 2.14 -12.35
N MET A 50 -6.28 3.41 -12.13
CA MET A 50 -7.06 4.33 -11.30
C MET A 50 -8.21 5.00 -12.04
N ARG A 51 -8.28 4.92 -13.36
CA ARG A 51 -9.33 5.58 -14.15
C ARG A 51 -10.76 5.22 -13.69
N PRO A 52 -11.13 3.94 -13.48
CA PRO A 52 -12.46 3.59 -13.00
C PRO A 52 -12.78 4.17 -11.62
N ILE A 53 -11.77 4.27 -10.74
CA ILE A 53 -11.93 4.84 -9.40
C ILE A 53 -12.27 6.33 -9.50
N PHE A 54 -11.53 7.08 -10.32
CA PHE A 54 -11.80 8.50 -10.52
C PHE A 54 -13.11 8.76 -11.27
N ASP A 55 -13.47 7.92 -12.24
CA ASP A 55 -14.76 8.01 -12.93
C ASP A 55 -15.92 7.82 -11.94
N GLN A 56 -15.85 6.80 -11.08
CA GLN A 56 -16.87 6.55 -10.06
C GLN A 56 -16.91 7.67 -9.00
N GLN A 57 -15.76 8.17 -8.58
CA GLN A 57 -15.70 9.23 -7.58
C GLN A 57 -16.25 10.56 -8.13
N ALA A 58 -15.94 10.90 -9.38
CA ALA A 58 -16.48 12.08 -10.03
C ALA A 58 -18.00 12.00 -10.20
N ASP A 59 -18.53 10.83 -10.60
CA ASP A 59 -19.98 10.59 -10.67
C ASP A 59 -20.66 10.81 -9.30
N MET A 60 -20.09 10.25 -8.22
CA MET A 60 -20.60 10.48 -6.85
C MET A 60 -20.56 11.95 -6.44
N ILE A 61 -19.46 12.66 -6.72
CA ILE A 61 -19.32 14.09 -6.38
C ILE A 61 -20.40 14.93 -7.07
N ILE A 62 -20.63 14.70 -8.37
CA ILE A 62 -21.64 15.47 -9.12
C ILE A 62 -23.05 15.15 -8.63
N LYS A 63 -23.36 13.86 -8.36
CA LYS A 63 -24.65 13.46 -7.78
C LYS A 63 -24.91 14.13 -6.43
N GLN A 64 -23.93 14.13 -5.54
CA GLN A 64 -24.03 14.76 -4.22
C GLN A 64 -24.15 16.28 -4.31
N ALA A 65 -23.39 16.92 -5.20
CA ALA A 65 -23.41 18.38 -5.36
C ALA A 65 -24.74 18.89 -5.93
N LEU A 66 -25.43 18.09 -6.75
CA LEU A 66 -26.69 18.44 -7.39
C LEU A 66 -27.92 17.82 -6.71
N ASP A 67 -27.71 16.99 -5.69
CA ASP A 67 -28.75 16.21 -4.99
C ASP A 67 -29.62 15.39 -5.94
N VAL A 68 -28.97 14.63 -6.84
CA VAL A 68 -29.64 13.77 -7.83
C VAL A 68 -29.17 12.33 -7.74
N GLU A 69 -30.08 11.38 -7.93
CA GLU A 69 -29.74 9.95 -7.99
C GLU A 69 -29.08 9.52 -9.31
N LYS A 70 -29.45 10.19 -10.40
CA LYS A 70 -28.98 9.89 -11.76
C LYS A 70 -28.57 11.17 -12.48
N LEU A 71 -27.45 11.10 -13.18
CA LEU A 71 -26.95 12.19 -13.98
C LEU A 71 -27.65 12.19 -15.35
N ASP A 72 -28.05 13.38 -15.81
CA ASP A 72 -28.40 13.58 -17.22
C ASP A 72 -27.14 13.64 -18.12
N ALA A 73 -27.32 13.77 -19.43
CA ALA A 73 -26.20 13.78 -20.37
C ALA A 73 -25.19 14.91 -20.12
N LYS A 74 -25.66 16.10 -19.72
CA LYS A 74 -24.79 17.26 -19.47
C LYS A 74 -24.04 17.08 -18.15
N GLN A 75 -24.69 16.53 -17.15
CA GLN A 75 -24.08 16.21 -15.85
C GLN A 75 -23.07 15.05 -15.97
N GLN A 76 -23.36 14.05 -16.80
CA GLN A 76 -22.41 12.97 -17.11
C GLN A 76 -21.14 13.50 -17.78
N GLN A 77 -21.28 14.46 -18.70
CA GLN A 77 -20.14 15.13 -19.33
C GLN A 77 -19.32 15.91 -18.28
N ALA A 78 -19.97 16.60 -17.35
CA ALA A 78 -19.28 17.28 -16.25
C ALA A 78 -18.53 16.29 -15.33
N ALA A 79 -19.12 15.13 -15.03
CA ALA A 79 -18.47 14.06 -14.27
C ALA A 79 -17.23 13.51 -15.00
N GLN A 80 -17.30 13.31 -16.31
CA GLN A 80 -16.15 12.89 -17.11
C GLN A 80 -15.02 13.94 -17.11
N GLN A 81 -15.36 15.22 -17.21
CA GLN A 81 -14.37 16.31 -17.12
C GLN A 81 -13.71 16.37 -15.74
N LEU A 82 -14.50 16.21 -14.68
CA LEU A 82 -13.98 16.15 -13.31
C LEU A 82 -13.05 14.95 -13.10
N SER A 83 -13.45 13.76 -13.55
CA SER A 83 -12.59 12.57 -13.50
C SER A 83 -11.25 12.80 -14.21
N GLN A 84 -11.28 13.39 -15.41
CA GLN A 84 -10.07 13.70 -16.16
C GLN A 84 -9.18 14.72 -15.43
N LEU A 85 -9.77 15.73 -14.78
CA LEU A 85 -9.05 16.68 -13.95
C LEU A 85 -8.39 16.01 -12.75
N MET A 86 -9.12 15.15 -12.02
CA MET A 86 -8.61 14.40 -10.88
C MET A 86 -7.44 13.51 -11.29
N LEU A 87 -7.58 12.79 -12.40
CA LEU A 87 -6.53 11.94 -12.95
C LEU A 87 -5.27 12.74 -13.31
N SER A 88 -5.43 13.88 -13.99
CA SER A 88 -4.31 14.78 -14.33
C SER A 88 -3.58 15.27 -13.08
N LYS A 89 -4.34 15.69 -12.05
CA LYS A 89 -3.75 16.17 -10.79
C LYS A 89 -3.03 15.06 -10.03
N ASN A 90 -3.56 13.85 -10.05
CA ASN A 90 -2.88 12.68 -9.51
C ASN A 90 -1.54 12.43 -10.24
N GLN A 91 -1.53 12.48 -11.56
CA GLN A 91 -0.30 12.32 -12.35
C GLN A 91 0.75 13.40 -12.07
N GLU A 92 0.32 14.66 -11.94
CA GLU A 92 1.20 15.77 -11.55
C GLU A 92 1.84 15.52 -10.18
N MET A 93 1.03 15.09 -9.19
CA MET A 93 1.50 14.76 -7.85
C MET A 93 2.53 13.62 -7.87
N LEU A 94 2.26 12.55 -8.60
CA LEU A 94 3.15 11.39 -8.69
C LEU A 94 4.52 11.72 -9.31
N LYS A 95 4.57 12.72 -10.19
CA LYS A 95 5.81 13.23 -10.80
C LYS A 95 6.47 14.34 -9.99
N HIS A 96 5.81 14.84 -8.95
CA HIS A 96 6.31 15.96 -8.19
C HIS A 96 7.61 15.58 -7.46
N PRO A 97 8.69 16.40 -7.53
CA PRO A 97 9.99 16.05 -6.94
C PRO A 97 9.92 15.70 -5.46
N LYS A 98 9.08 16.41 -4.69
CA LYS A 98 8.83 16.11 -3.27
C LYS A 98 8.24 14.72 -3.04
N PHE A 99 7.36 14.25 -3.93
CA PHE A 99 6.79 12.91 -3.83
C PHE A 99 7.85 11.86 -4.14
N ILE A 100 8.63 12.05 -5.21
CA ILE A 100 9.75 11.17 -5.56
C ILE A 100 10.78 11.10 -4.41
N GLN A 101 11.10 12.23 -3.79
CA GLN A 101 12.02 12.27 -2.65
C GLN A 101 11.43 11.52 -1.45
N ALA A 102 10.14 11.66 -1.15
CA ALA A 102 9.51 10.90 -0.07
C ALA A 102 9.59 9.38 -0.32
N ILE A 103 9.46 8.92 -1.56
CA ILE A 103 9.67 7.50 -1.89
C ILE A 103 11.13 7.09 -1.68
N LYS A 104 12.10 7.92 -2.10
CA LYS A 104 13.53 7.69 -1.86
C LYS A 104 13.84 7.53 -0.38
N ASP A 105 13.31 8.43 0.44
CA ASP A 105 13.50 8.42 1.89
C ASP A 105 12.95 7.14 2.53
N VAL A 106 11.82 6.61 2.03
CA VAL A 106 11.27 5.33 2.48
C VAL A 106 12.23 4.18 2.17
N TYR A 107 12.77 4.08 0.95
CA TYR A 107 13.75 3.04 0.61
C TYR A 107 14.98 3.08 1.52
N GLN A 108 15.54 4.27 1.73
CA GLN A 108 16.74 4.45 2.56
C GLN A 108 16.49 4.17 4.05
N LYS A 109 15.25 4.37 4.52
CA LYS A 109 14.85 4.03 5.89
C LYS A 109 14.56 2.53 6.07
N THR A 110 14.09 1.88 5.01
CA THR A 110 13.63 0.49 5.08
C THR A 110 14.74 -0.53 4.88
N TYR A 111 15.67 -0.29 3.96
CA TYR A 111 16.73 -1.24 3.64
C TYR A 111 18.11 -0.71 4.01
N THR A 112 18.97 -1.62 4.47
CA THR A 112 20.41 -1.39 4.58
C THR A 112 21.06 -1.51 3.21
N GLU A 113 22.34 -1.14 3.09
CA GLU A 113 23.08 -1.30 1.84
C GLU A 113 23.22 -2.77 1.42
N GLU A 114 23.45 -3.67 2.37
CA GLU A 114 23.62 -5.10 2.12
C GLU A 114 22.31 -5.73 1.61
N GLU A 115 21.19 -5.36 2.24
CA GLU A 115 19.85 -5.76 1.81
C GLU A 115 19.51 -5.19 0.43
N ALA A 116 19.86 -3.93 0.18
CA ALA A 116 19.66 -3.28 -1.11
C ALA A 116 20.43 -4.03 -2.21
N GLN A 117 21.69 -4.37 -1.97
CA GLN A 117 22.53 -5.07 -2.95
C GLN A 117 22.04 -6.50 -3.21
N ALA A 118 21.57 -7.21 -2.18
CA ALA A 118 20.93 -8.51 -2.35
C ALA A 118 19.65 -8.40 -3.20
N TYR A 119 18.84 -7.38 -2.93
CA TYR A 119 17.60 -7.16 -3.67
C TYR A 119 17.85 -6.75 -5.13
N ILE A 120 18.85 -5.89 -5.38
CA ILE A 120 19.33 -5.54 -6.73
C ILE A 120 19.76 -6.81 -7.47
N THR A 121 20.52 -7.69 -6.80
CA THR A 121 21.01 -8.93 -7.41
C THR A 121 19.85 -9.83 -7.83
N PHE A 122 18.85 -9.99 -6.95
CA PHE A 122 17.62 -10.72 -7.27
C PHE A 122 16.88 -10.09 -8.46
N LEU A 123 16.55 -8.80 -8.39
CA LEU A 123 15.80 -8.09 -9.44
C LEU A 123 16.56 -7.95 -10.76
N SER A 124 17.88 -8.08 -10.75
CA SER A 124 18.69 -8.08 -11.98
C SER A 124 18.61 -9.42 -12.73
N SER A 125 18.16 -10.49 -12.08
CA SER A 125 17.99 -11.79 -12.73
C SER A 125 16.66 -11.87 -13.51
N PRO A 126 16.62 -12.58 -14.66
CA PRO A 126 15.36 -12.79 -15.39
C PRO A 126 14.26 -13.43 -14.55
N LEU A 127 14.63 -14.35 -13.65
CA LEU A 127 13.70 -15.01 -12.75
C LEU A 127 13.16 -14.04 -11.69
N GLY A 128 14.03 -13.22 -11.09
CA GLY A 128 13.62 -12.24 -10.10
C GLY A 128 12.70 -11.17 -10.67
N GLN A 129 12.93 -10.70 -11.90
CA GLN A 129 11.99 -9.82 -12.59
C GLN A 129 10.64 -10.48 -12.85
N SER A 130 10.65 -11.74 -13.30
CA SER A 130 9.43 -12.51 -13.54
C SER A 130 8.62 -12.70 -12.26
N ILE A 131 9.28 -13.07 -11.16
CA ILE A 131 8.65 -13.19 -9.84
C ILE A 131 8.09 -11.85 -9.40
N SER A 132 8.90 -10.78 -9.43
CA SER A 132 8.46 -9.44 -9.01
C SER A 132 7.19 -8.98 -9.75
N LYS A 133 7.16 -9.10 -11.08
CA LYS A 133 5.98 -8.76 -11.89
C LYS A 133 4.76 -9.62 -11.54
N LYS A 134 4.96 -10.93 -11.34
CA LYS A 134 3.86 -11.85 -10.98
C LYS A 134 3.36 -11.61 -9.56
N THR A 135 4.22 -11.25 -8.61
CA THR A 135 3.82 -10.93 -7.23
C THR A 135 2.93 -9.69 -7.21
N ILE A 136 3.25 -8.64 -7.96
CA ILE A 136 2.39 -7.45 -8.08
C ILE A 136 1.01 -7.83 -8.62
N LYS A 137 0.96 -8.60 -9.71
CA LYS A 137 -0.30 -9.08 -10.29
C LYS A 137 -1.08 -9.98 -9.32
N LEU A 138 -0.40 -10.89 -8.62
CA LEU A 138 -1.00 -11.79 -7.64
C LEU A 138 -1.68 -11.00 -6.53
N THR A 139 -0.99 -9.99 -5.97
CA THR A 139 -1.57 -9.14 -4.92
C THR A 139 -2.77 -8.34 -5.43
N ALA A 140 -2.70 -7.80 -6.64
CA ALA A 140 -3.83 -7.10 -7.26
C ALA A 140 -5.04 -8.04 -7.47
N ASP A 141 -4.81 -9.23 -8.05
CA ASP A 141 -5.84 -10.24 -8.28
C ASP A 141 -6.48 -10.69 -6.94
N MET A 142 -5.67 -10.92 -5.90
CA MET A 142 -6.15 -11.26 -4.55
C MET A 142 -7.03 -10.16 -3.95
N MET A 143 -6.64 -8.89 -4.10
CA MET A 143 -7.43 -7.77 -3.59
C MET A 143 -8.77 -7.65 -4.34
N GLN A 144 -8.75 -7.77 -5.69
CA GLN A 144 -9.98 -7.77 -6.49
C GLN A 144 -10.93 -8.91 -6.08
N GLN A 145 -10.41 -10.13 -5.90
CA GLN A 145 -11.20 -11.27 -5.45
C GLN A 145 -11.77 -11.05 -4.04
N SER A 146 -10.99 -10.47 -3.14
CA SER A 146 -11.45 -10.16 -1.77
C SER A 146 -12.60 -9.15 -1.79
N THR A 147 -12.51 -8.11 -2.62
CA THR A 147 -13.59 -7.13 -2.80
C THR A 147 -14.84 -7.77 -3.39
N GLN A 148 -14.68 -8.66 -4.38
CA GLN A 148 -15.81 -9.39 -4.98
C GLN A 148 -16.51 -10.27 -3.94
N VAL A 149 -15.76 -11.09 -3.20
CA VAL A 149 -16.32 -11.94 -2.14
C VAL A 149 -16.98 -11.10 -1.05
N ALA A 150 -16.37 -9.99 -0.63
CA ALA A 150 -16.97 -9.08 0.34
C ALA A 150 -18.30 -8.50 -0.15
N SER A 151 -18.39 -8.14 -1.44
CA SER A 151 -19.64 -7.67 -2.05
C SER A 151 -20.71 -8.76 -2.09
N GLU A 152 -20.34 -9.99 -2.45
CA GLU A 152 -21.26 -11.13 -2.47
C GLU A 152 -21.80 -11.42 -1.07
N LEU A 153 -20.91 -11.48 -0.06
CA LEU A 153 -21.28 -11.69 1.34
C LEU A 153 -22.13 -10.53 1.89
N TYR A 154 -21.81 -9.28 1.56
CA TYR A 154 -22.63 -8.14 1.96
C TYR A 154 -24.02 -8.20 1.32
N ASN A 155 -24.13 -8.77 0.12
CA ASN A 155 -25.40 -8.88 -0.60
C ASN A 155 -26.24 -10.10 -0.22
N ASP A 156 -25.67 -11.07 0.49
CA ASP A 156 -26.36 -12.24 1.03
C ASP A 156 -27.50 -11.82 1.98
N PRO A 157 -28.76 -12.26 1.73
CA PRO A 157 -29.90 -11.88 2.57
C PRO A 157 -29.76 -12.25 4.05
N ALA A 158 -29.17 -13.41 4.37
CA ALA A 158 -28.99 -13.84 5.76
C ALA A 158 -27.95 -12.98 6.48
N GLN A 159 -26.87 -12.59 5.79
CA GLN A 159 -25.87 -11.67 6.32
C GLN A 159 -26.43 -10.26 6.51
N LYS A 160 -27.27 -9.78 5.57
CA LYS A 160 -27.97 -8.50 5.71
C LYS A 160 -28.89 -8.47 6.92
N GLU A 161 -29.67 -9.54 7.12
CA GLU A 161 -30.58 -9.66 8.27
C GLU A 161 -29.80 -9.68 9.59
N GLU A 162 -28.72 -10.47 9.65
CA GLU A 162 -27.83 -10.52 10.80
C GLU A 162 -27.24 -9.15 11.13
N PHE A 163 -26.72 -8.46 10.11
CA PHE A 163 -26.15 -7.13 10.25
C PHE A 163 -27.17 -6.12 10.76
N MET A 164 -28.38 -6.08 10.18
CA MET A 164 -29.45 -5.18 10.62
C MET A 164 -29.87 -5.45 12.06
N ARG A 165 -29.92 -6.72 12.46
CA ARG A 165 -30.20 -7.11 13.85
C ARG A 165 -29.11 -6.60 14.80
N GLN A 166 -27.84 -6.71 14.42
CA GLN A 166 -26.72 -6.19 15.23
C GLN A 166 -26.73 -4.66 15.27
N LEU A 167 -26.93 -4.00 14.14
CA LEU A 167 -27.03 -2.54 14.03
C LEU A 167 -28.16 -1.99 14.91
N SER A 168 -29.33 -2.63 14.88
CA SER A 168 -30.47 -2.25 15.72
C SER A 168 -30.14 -2.30 17.21
N LYS A 169 -29.43 -3.34 17.67
CA LYS A 169 -28.96 -3.45 19.07
C LYS A 169 -28.02 -2.31 19.47
N ILE A 170 -27.19 -1.83 18.54
CA ILE A 170 -26.25 -0.73 18.79
C ILE A 170 -26.96 0.63 18.79
N VAL A 171 -27.88 0.85 17.86
CA VAL A 171 -28.51 2.16 17.64
C VAL A 171 -29.71 2.40 18.55
N ALA A 172 -30.47 1.36 18.91
CA ALA A 172 -31.69 1.51 19.73
C ALA A 172 -31.48 2.29 21.05
N PRO A 173 -30.42 2.02 21.85
CA PRO A 173 -30.17 2.77 23.08
C PRO A 173 -29.90 4.27 22.85
N LEU A 174 -29.29 4.64 21.71
CA LEU A 174 -28.98 6.04 21.37
C LEU A 174 -30.25 6.83 21.02
N VAL A 175 -31.25 6.14 20.44
CA VAL A 175 -32.55 6.75 20.11
C VAL A 175 -33.41 6.89 21.37
N GLU A 176 -33.33 5.95 22.31
CA GLU A 176 -34.05 6.00 23.59
C GLU A 176 -33.52 7.09 24.53
N GLN A 177 -32.20 7.28 24.60
CA GLN A 177 -31.58 8.37 25.39
C GLN A 177 -31.93 9.78 24.88
N LYS A 178 -32.39 9.91 23.63
CA LYS A 178 -32.77 11.19 23.02
C LYS A 178 -34.23 11.58 23.27
N LYS A 179 -35.03 10.71 23.90
CA LYS A 179 -36.39 11.09 24.33
C LYS A 179 -36.28 12.03 25.53
N PRO A 180 -36.84 13.25 25.48
CA PRO A 180 -36.78 14.16 26.62
C PRO A 180 -37.53 13.52 27.80
N ASN A 181 -36.89 13.47 28.98
CA ASN A 181 -37.58 13.25 30.24
C ASN A 181 -38.72 14.27 30.32
N LYS A 182 -39.96 13.79 30.28
CA LYS A 182 -41.14 14.57 30.68
C LYS A 182 -41.14 14.75 32.18
#